data_AF-A0A8S1MXM0-F1
#
_entry.id   AF-A0A8S1MXM0-F1
#
_cell.length_a   1.000
_cell.length_b   1.000
_cell.length_c   1.000
_cell.angle_alpha   90.00
_cell.angle_beta   90.00
_cell.angle_gamma   90.00
#
_symmetry.space_group_name_H-M   'P 1'
#
loop_
_entity.id
_entity.type
_entity.pdbx_description
1 polymer ?
#
loop_
_entity_poly.entity_id
_entity_poly.type
_entity_poly.pdbx_seq_one_letter_code
_entity_poly.pdbx_strand_id
1 'polypeptide(L)' 'MPQLIDLVDRMLTLNPAKRITAKEALKHQYFQARIFIMMPIIEQDAQTPKDPPIQKKVKQEQHKPLLQGIKINKCM' A
#
# COMPACT_ATOMS: atom_id res chain seq x y z
N MET A 1 -20.53 -10.35 5.77
CA MET A 1 -19.35 -9.93 6.56
C MET A 1 -19.39 -8.42 6.83
N PRO A 2 -20.38 -7.90 7.58
CA PRO A 2 -20.57 -6.46 7.75
C PRO A 2 -19.36 -5.75 8.39
N GLN A 3 -18.70 -6.41 9.36
CA GLN A 3 -17.52 -5.85 10.05
C GLN A 3 -16.28 -5.70 9.15
N LEU A 4 -16.16 -6.52 8.10
CA LEU A 4 -15.06 -6.38 7.14
C LEU A 4 -15.28 -5.15 6.26
N ILE A 5 -16.51 -4.96 5.80
CA ILE A 5 -16.87 -3.85 4.92
C ILE A 5 -16.70 -2.52 5.67
N ASP A 6 -17.16 -2.43 6.92
CA ASP A 6 -16.98 -1.24 7.78
C ASP A 6 -15.49 -0.92 8.01
N LEU A 7 -14.65 -1.94 8.25
CA LEU A 7 -13.21 -1.73 8.41
C LEU A 7 -12.58 -1.17 7.13
N VAL A 8 -12.88 -1.78 5.98
CA VAL A 8 -12.31 -1.39 4.68
C VAL A 8 -12.75 0.02 4.29
N ASP A 9 -14.01 0.36 4.52
CA ASP A 9 -14.53 1.71 4.27
C ASP A 9 -13.74 2.77 5.04
N ARG A 10 -13.50 2.53 6.34
CA ARG A 10 -12.69 3.44 7.19
C ARG A 10 -11.22 3.52 6.75
N MET A 11 -10.64 2.43 6.27
CA MET A 11 -9.26 2.39 5.76
C MET A 11 -9.11 3.12 4.42
N LEU A 12 -10.13 3.06 3.57
CA LEU A 12 -10.14 3.66 2.24
C LEU A 12 -10.79 5.05 2.21
N THR A 13 -10.96 5.67 3.38
CA THR A 13 -11.39 7.07 3.49
C THR A 13 -10.48 7.99 2.66
N LEU A 14 -11.09 8.76 1.75
CA LEU A 14 -10.40 9.67 0.84
C LEU A 14 -9.61 10.74 1.60
N ASN A 15 -10.21 11.32 2.64
CA ASN A 15 -9.54 12.30 3.48
C ASN A 15 -8.58 11.59 4.46
N PRO A 16 -7.25 11.77 4.36
CA PRO A 16 -6.29 11.08 5.20
C PRO A 16 -6.41 11.48 6.68
N ALA A 17 -6.87 12.69 6.99
CA ALA A 17 -7.06 13.15 8.37
C ALA A 17 -8.25 12.44 9.06
N LYS A 18 -9.16 11.84 8.29
CA LYS A 18 -10.31 11.07 8.78
C LYS A 18 -10.13 9.56 8.66
N ARG A 19 -9.03 9.11 8.04
CA ARG A 19 -8.73 7.69 7.83
C ARG A 19 -8.35 7.05 9.17
N ILE A 20 -8.85 5.84 9.41
CA ILE A 20 -8.51 5.08 10.62
C ILE A 20 -7.00 4.82 10.72
N THR A 21 -6.43 4.96 11.92
CA THR A 21 -5.03 4.62 12.18
C THR A 21 -4.85 3.11 12.34
N ALA A 22 -3.63 2.61 12.14
CA ALA A 22 -3.33 1.18 12.36
C ALA A 22 -3.68 0.72 13.80
N LYS A 23 -3.40 1.56 14.80
CA LYS A 23 -3.69 1.28 16.22
C LYS A 23 -5.20 1.15 16.47
N GLU A 24 -6.02 1.96 15.80
CA GLU A 24 -7.47 1.89 15.90
C GLU A 24 -8.05 0.71 15.11
N ALA A 25 -7.49 0.42 13.92
CA ALA A 25 -7.89 -0.71 13.10
C ALA A 25 -7.73 -2.04 13.84
N LEU A 26 -6.62 -2.25 14.57
CA LEU A 26 -6.41 -3.45 15.38
C LEU A 26 -7.46 -3.66 16.48
N LYS A 27 -8.13 -2.59 16.93
CA LYS A 27 -9.22 -2.67 17.90
C LYS A 27 -10.59 -2.93 17.26
N HIS A 28 -10.69 -2.96 15.94
CA HIS A 28 -11.95 -3.12 15.22
C HIS A 28 -12.60 -4.48 15.46
N GLN A 29 -13.93 -4.53 15.49
CA GLN A 29 -14.73 -5.74 15.72
C GLN A 29 -14.39 -6.89 14.77
N TYR A 30 -13.94 -6.55 13.56
CA TYR A 30 -13.44 -7.51 12.57
C TYR A 30 -12.32 -8.41 13.14
N PHE A 31 -11.39 -7.83 13.90
CA PHE A 31 -10.28 -8.55 14.51
C PHE A 31 -10.66 -9.20 15.85
N GLN A 32 -11.61 -8.62 16.59
CA GLN A 32 -12.06 -9.17 17.87
C GLN A 32 -12.65 -10.58 17.73
N ALA A 33 -13.38 -10.85 16.65
CA ALA A 33 -13.98 -12.16 16.39
C ALA A 33 -12.98 -13.22 15.87
N ARG A 34 -11.75 -12.83 15.51
CA ARG A 34 -10.77 -13.71 14.83
C ARG A 34 -9.48 -13.95 15.60
N ILE A 35 -9.16 -13.14 16.61
CA ILE A 35 -7.87 -13.23 17.32
C ILE A 35 -7.81 -14.42 18.31
N PHE A 36 -8.93 -15.01 18.72
CA PHE A 36 -8.92 -15.94 19.87
C PHE A 36 -9.08 -17.44 19.58
N ILE A 37 -9.34 -17.86 18.33
CA ILE A 37 -9.41 -19.31 18.02
C ILE A 37 -8.26 -19.67 17.08
N MET A 38 -7.21 -20.22 17.67
CA MET A 38 -6.07 -20.88 17.02
C MET A 38 -5.18 -19.96 16.19
N MET A 39 -4.23 -19.31 16.87
CA MET A 39 -2.87 -19.31 16.33
C MET A 39 -1.91 -19.61 17.48
N PRO A 40 -1.13 -20.71 17.43
CA PRO A 40 0.07 -20.78 18.26
C PRO A 40 0.93 -19.58 17.85
N ILE A 41 1.43 -18.84 18.83
CA ILE A 41 2.46 -17.83 18.60
C ILE A 41 3.65 -18.58 18.01
N ILE A 42 3.76 -18.61 16.69
CA ILE A 42 5.05 -18.77 16.04
C ILE A 42 5.62 -17.37 16.12
N GLU A 43 6.50 -17.12 17.08
CA GLU A 43 7.45 -16.01 16.98
C GLU A 43 8.19 -16.21 15.66
N GLN A 44 7.66 -15.60 14.59
CA GLN A 44 8.48 -15.20 13.47
C GLN A 44 9.23 -14.02 14.05
N ASP A 45 10.47 -14.26 14.47
CA ASP A 45 11.43 -13.19 14.65
C ASP A 45 11.35 -12.25 13.43
N ALA A 46 11.73 -10.99 13.59
CA ALA A 46 11.91 -10.10 12.46
C ALA A 46 13.08 -10.60 11.60
N GLN A 47 12.97 -11.80 11.05
CA GLN A 47 13.90 -12.36 10.10
C GLN A 47 13.65 -11.55 8.84
N THR A 48 14.56 -10.60 8.62
CA THR A 48 14.86 -10.11 7.28
C THR A 48 14.73 -11.28 6.32
N PRO A 49 13.98 -11.15 5.21
CA PRO A 49 13.91 -12.19 4.19
C PRO A 49 15.33 -12.69 3.94
N LYS A 50 15.61 -13.97 4.22
CA LYS A 50 16.93 -14.57 3.94
C LYS A 50 17.21 -14.58 2.44
N ASP A 51 16.16 -14.39 1.64
CA ASP A 51 16.27 -14.20 0.20
C ASP A 51 16.79 -12.78 -0.10
N PRO A 52 17.79 -12.64 -0.99
CA PRO A 52 18.19 -11.33 -1.48
C PRO A 52 16.97 -10.59 -2.03
N PRO A 53 16.91 -9.25 -1.91
CA PRO A 53 15.77 -8.47 -2.38
C PRO A 53 15.47 -8.84 -3.82
N ILE A 54 14.33 -9.50 -4.07
CA ILE A 54 13.82 -9.60 -5.43
C ILE A 54 13.53 -8.17 -5.83
N GLN A 55 14.41 -7.61 -6.65
CA GLN A 55 14.21 -6.34 -7.33
C GLN A 55 12.94 -6.52 -8.16
N LYS A 56 11.77 -6.21 -7.59
CA LYS A 56 10.59 -5.91 -8.40
C LYS A 56 11.06 -4.76 -9.26
N LYS A 57 11.37 -5.05 -10.53
CA LYS A 57 11.67 -4.01 -11.51
C LYS A 57 10.47 -3.09 -11.46
N VAL A 58 10.62 -1.96 -10.79
CA VAL A 58 9.71 -0.84 -10.90
C VAL A 58 9.69 -0.59 -12.40
N LYS A 59 8.60 -0.94 -13.06
CA LYS A 59 8.38 -0.51 -14.43
C LYS A 59 8.18 0.99 -14.29
N GLN A 60 9.29 1.72 -14.35
CA GLN A 60 9.27 3.17 -14.38
C GLN A 60 8.35 3.53 -15.53
N GLU A 61 7.22 4.18 -15.22
CA GLU A 61 6.48 4.90 -16.24
C GLU A 61 7.47 5.88 -16.83
N GLN A 62 7.82 5.65 -18.09
CA GLN A 62 8.72 6.49 -18.85
C GLN A 62 8.05 7.87 -18.92
N HIS A 63 8.50 8.78 -18.07
CA HIS A 63 8.17 10.20 -18.16
C HIS A 63 8.63 10.63 -19.56
N LYS A 64 7.68 10.73 -20.50
CA LYS A 64 7.93 11.23 -21.84
C LYS A 64 8.35 12.69 -21.67
N PRO A 65 9.60 13.08 -22.01
CA PRO A 65 9.94 14.49 -21.98
C PRO A 65 9.07 15.22 -23.01
N LEU A 66 8.45 16.32 -22.59
CA LEU A 66 7.84 17.28 -23.51
C LEU A 66 8.94 17.68 -24.50
N LEU A 67 8.75 17.34 -25.77
CA LEU A 67 9.72 17.65 -26.82
C LEU A 67 9.98 19.16 -26.82
N GLN A 68 11.24 19.47 -26.57
CA GLN A 68 11.83 20.80 -26.67
C GLN A 68 11.65 21.32 -28.10
N GLY A 69 11.20 22.58 -28.20
CA GLY A 69 11.47 23.53 -29.28
C GLY A 69 11.23 23.09 -30.72
N ILE A 70 10.21 23.65 -31.36
CA ILE A 70 10.12 23.68 -32.82
C ILE A 70 11.33 24.49 -33.34
N LYS A 71 12.37 23.81 -33.84
CA LYS A 71 13.42 24.46 -34.64
C LYS A 71 12.84 24.81 -36.00
N ILE A 72 12.56 26.09 -36.20
CA ILE A 72 12.24 26.63 -37.52
C ILE A 72 13.56 26.63 -38.31
N ASN A 73 13.66 25.77 -39.30
CA ASN A 73 14.80 25.76 -40.21
C ASN A 73 14.78 27.07 -41.02
N LYS A 74 15.89 27.80 -41.03
CA LYS A 74 16.09 28.96 -41.92
C LYS A 74 16.19 28.43 -43.35
N CYS A 75 15.15 28.62 -44.15
CA CYS A 75 15.19 28.35 -45.57
C CYS A 75 16.00 29.47 -46.27
N MET A 76 17.04 29.03 -47.00
CA MET A 76 17.86 29.75 -47.99
C MET A 76 18.63 31.01 -47.56
#